data_AF-E8QWY3-F1
#
_entry.id   AF-E8QWY3-F1
#
_cell.length_a   1.000
_cell.length_b   1.000
_cell.length_c   1.000
_cell.angle_alpha   90.00
_cell.angle_beta   90.00
_cell.angle_gamma   90.00
#
_symmetry.space_group_name_H-M   'P 1'
#
loop_
_entity.id
_entity.type
_entity.pdbx_description
1 polymer ?
#
loop_
_entity_poly.entity_id
_entity_poly.type
_entity_poly.pdbx_seq_one_letter_code
_entity_poly.pdbx_strand_id
1 'polypeptide(L)'
;MVSAGTHRVILVLHLEVSRMPGKHVVRAALAMFAALVCGSNAHAAYMYEVVLPPNQTLITISEQTTLRLEPKQGRDFLVDEEAPFNNLPLATLVFEKTSLGREIIDVTYQMDLRITNPQDSGNVGVFTITGRVFGNADLRADGTRRLDLNNEFLSLSPRGPVAIGPDFFSFDMDLNQALQFSGPGFGPGLTGLFTARVNVVPIPEPASLAMMALGGLGVAWVARRRALARRVG
;
A
#
# COMPACT_ATOMS: atom_id res chain seq x y z
N MET A 1 -19.79 -9.94 -13.76
CA MET A 1 -18.32 -9.81 -13.84
C MET A 1 -18.00 -8.80 -14.92
N VAL A 2 -17.83 -7.53 -14.56
CA VAL A 2 -17.44 -6.48 -15.50
C VAL A 2 -15.93 -6.36 -15.43
N SER A 3 -15.25 -6.80 -16.49
CA SER A 3 -13.83 -6.56 -16.69
C SER A 3 -13.62 -5.06 -16.87
N ALA A 4 -12.97 -4.42 -15.90
CA ALA A 4 -12.53 -3.04 -16.02
C ALA A 4 -11.35 -3.02 -17.01
N GLY A 5 -11.66 -2.77 -18.27
CA GLY A 5 -10.67 -2.61 -19.32
C GLY A 5 -9.77 -1.41 -19.00
N THR A 6 -8.48 -1.68 -18.87
CA THR A 6 -7.42 -0.68 -18.73
C THR A 6 -7.46 0.23 -19.96
N HIS A 7 -7.96 1.46 -19.81
CA HIS A 7 -7.81 2.49 -20.83
C HIS A 7 -6.35 2.94 -20.84
N ARG A 8 -5.52 2.19 -21.57
CA ARG A 8 -4.24 2.67 -22.07
C ARG A 8 -4.54 3.89 -22.96
N VAL A 9 -4.39 5.10 -22.42
CA VAL A 9 -4.29 6.31 -23.24
C VAL A 9 -2.91 6.28 -23.89
N ILE A 10 -2.72 5.43 -24.89
CA ILE A 10 -1.61 5.59 -25.83
C ILE A 10 -1.99 6.81 -26.65
N LEU A 11 -1.49 7.97 -26.24
CA LEU A 11 -1.61 9.20 -27.01
C LEU A 11 -0.70 9.06 -28.23
N VAL A 12 -1.17 8.31 -29.24
CA VAL A 12 -0.53 8.24 -30.56
C VAL A 12 -0.80 9.57 -31.24
N LEU A 13 0.02 10.56 -30.94
CA LEU A 13 0.06 11.84 -31.66
C LEU A 13 0.60 11.59 -33.06
N HIS A 14 -0.27 11.15 -33.97
CA HIS A 14 0.03 11.11 -35.40
C HIS A 14 -0.06 12.53 -35.96
N LEU A 15 0.95 13.34 -35.66
CA LEU A 15 1.11 14.68 -36.22
C LEU A 15 2.04 14.61 -37.42
N GLU A 16 1.47 14.76 -38.61
CA GLU A 16 2.21 14.81 -39.86
C GLU A 16 2.99 16.14 -39.96
N VAL A 17 4.19 16.21 -39.36
CA VAL A 17 5.05 17.41 -39.34
C VAL A 17 5.83 17.61 -40.66
N SER A 18 5.42 16.96 -41.75
CA SER A 18 6.24 16.83 -42.96
C SER A 18 6.44 18.16 -43.73
N ARG A 19 5.60 19.19 -43.55
CA ARG A 19 5.62 20.43 -44.37
C ARG A 19 5.54 21.77 -43.62
N MET A 20 6.23 21.94 -42.49
CA MET A 20 6.31 23.26 -41.81
C MET A 20 7.73 23.87 -41.83
N PRO A 21 7.94 25.17 -42.05
CA PRO A 21 9.18 25.84 -41.65
C PRO A 21 9.24 25.94 -40.11
N GLY A 22 10.37 25.56 -39.48
CA GLY A 22 10.52 25.53 -38.01
C GLY A 22 10.37 24.15 -37.33
N LYS A 23 10.43 23.05 -38.08
CA LYS A 23 10.23 21.65 -37.61
C LYS A 23 11.10 21.26 -36.41
N HIS A 24 12.29 21.85 -36.29
CA HIS A 24 13.24 21.51 -35.24
C HIS A 24 12.80 22.06 -33.86
N VAL A 25 12.21 23.25 -33.80
CA VAL A 25 11.76 23.86 -32.54
C VAL A 25 10.55 23.12 -31.97
N VAL A 26 9.60 22.75 -32.83
CA VAL A 26 8.41 21.98 -32.42
C VAL A 26 8.78 20.57 -31.99
N ARG A 27 9.70 19.89 -32.70
CA ARG A 27 10.19 18.57 -32.31
C ARG A 27 11.00 18.61 -31.01
N ALA A 28 11.82 19.64 -30.81
CA ALA A 28 12.59 19.82 -29.57
C ALA A 28 11.66 20.10 -28.37
N ALA A 29 10.66 20.98 -28.52
CA ALA A 29 9.67 21.25 -27.47
C ALA A 29 8.84 20.01 -27.14
N LEU A 30 8.43 19.22 -28.15
CA LEU A 30 7.67 17.99 -27.95
C LEU A 30 8.51 16.89 -27.29
N ALA A 31 9.77 16.72 -27.71
CA ALA A 31 10.69 15.77 -27.10
C ALA A 31 11.06 16.15 -25.67
N MET A 32 11.23 17.45 -25.39
CA MET A 32 11.48 17.97 -24.05
C MET A 32 10.25 17.82 -23.15
N PHE A 33 9.04 18.05 -23.67
CA PHE A 33 7.79 17.77 -22.97
C PHE A 33 7.62 16.27 -22.68
N ALA A 34 7.87 15.40 -23.67
CA ALA A 34 7.83 13.95 -23.47
C ALA A 34 8.89 13.49 -22.45
N ALA A 35 10.11 14.04 -22.49
CA ALA A 35 11.16 13.73 -21.53
C ALA A 35 10.84 14.24 -20.11
N LEU A 36 10.20 15.41 -19.98
CA LEU A 36 9.72 15.96 -18.71
C LEU A 36 8.56 15.13 -18.13
N VAL A 37 7.63 14.67 -18.97
CA VAL A 37 6.52 13.80 -18.56
C VAL A 37 6.99 12.39 -18.21
N CYS A 38 8.04 11.87 -18.87
CA CYS A 38 8.60 10.56 -18.56
C CYS A 38 9.65 10.57 -17.43
N GLY A 39 10.12 11.75 -17.01
CA GLY A 39 11.27 11.89 -16.09
C GLY A 39 10.94 11.92 -14.59
N SER A 40 9.67 11.99 -14.20
CA SER A 40 9.26 12.20 -12.80
C SER A 40 8.90 10.92 -12.03
N ASN A 41 9.13 9.73 -12.57
CA ASN A 41 8.88 8.48 -11.85
C ASN A 41 10.07 8.15 -10.93
N ALA A 42 10.38 9.05 -9.99
CA ALA A 42 11.25 8.72 -8.89
C ALA A 42 10.46 7.78 -7.97
N HIS A 43 10.63 6.47 -8.15
CA HIS A 43 10.07 5.47 -7.23
C HIS A 43 10.58 5.77 -5.81
N ALA A 44 9.69 6.28 -4.96
CA ALA A 44 9.97 6.41 -3.54
C ALA A 44 9.92 5.00 -2.93
N ALA A 45 11.07 4.52 -2.45
CA ALA A 45 11.15 3.28 -1.69
C ALA A 45 10.71 3.58 -0.25
N TYR A 46 9.54 3.09 0.19
CA TYR A 46 9.05 3.30 1.55
C TYR A 46 9.49 2.19 2.49
N MET A 47 9.67 2.54 3.76
CA MET A 47 9.90 1.59 4.84
C MET A 47 8.65 1.53 5.72
N TYR A 48 8.38 0.37 6.32
CA TYR A 48 7.34 0.24 7.33
C TYR A 48 7.83 -0.52 8.56
N GLU A 49 7.28 -0.15 9.70
CA GLU A 49 7.51 -0.77 10.99
C GLU A 49 6.15 -0.93 11.68
N VAL A 50 5.88 -2.12 12.20
CA VAL A 50 4.73 -2.35 13.09
C VAL A 50 5.19 -2.22 14.54
N VAL A 51 4.50 -1.41 15.31
CA VAL A 51 4.76 -1.19 16.73
C VAL A 51 3.56 -1.68 17.52
N LEU A 52 3.81 -2.60 18.45
CA LEU A 52 2.78 -3.08 19.38
C LEU A 52 2.87 -2.33 20.71
N PRO A 53 1.74 -1.93 21.30
CA PRO A 53 1.68 -1.54 22.70
C PRO A 53 2.28 -2.63 23.60
N PRO A 54 2.97 -2.30 24.71
CA PRO A 54 3.62 -3.29 25.58
C PRO A 54 2.67 -4.40 26.07
N ASN A 55 1.43 -4.03 26.38
CA ASN A 55 0.36 -4.94 26.81
C ASN A 55 -0.24 -5.82 25.69
N GLN A 56 0.15 -5.60 24.44
CA GLN A 56 -0.32 -6.36 23.27
C GLN A 56 0.74 -7.35 22.74
N THR A 57 1.96 -7.31 23.29
CA THR A 57 3.02 -8.24 22.90
C THR A 57 2.75 -9.65 23.41
N LEU A 58 2.33 -9.81 24.67
CA LEU A 58 2.00 -11.08 25.28
C LEU A 58 0.62 -10.99 25.94
N ILE A 59 -0.30 -11.81 25.47
CA ILE A 59 -1.68 -11.86 25.92
C ILE A 59 -1.91 -13.22 26.57
N THR A 60 -1.99 -13.22 27.89
CA THR A 60 -2.28 -14.42 28.67
C THR A 60 -3.78 -14.65 28.69
N ILE A 61 -4.22 -15.75 28.08
CA ILE A 61 -5.64 -16.14 28.02
C ILE A 61 -6.01 -16.94 29.27
N SER A 62 -5.11 -17.83 29.69
CA SER A 62 -5.17 -18.59 30.93
C SER A 62 -3.75 -18.86 31.43
N GLU A 63 -3.61 -19.43 32.63
CA GLU A 63 -2.29 -19.82 33.19
C GLU A 63 -1.50 -20.77 32.26
N GLN A 64 -2.18 -21.44 31.33
CA GLN A 64 -1.63 -22.49 30.49
C GLN A 64 -1.59 -22.12 29.00
N THR A 65 -2.13 -20.96 28.64
CA THR A 65 -2.28 -20.52 27.25
C THR A 65 -1.92 -19.06 27.07
N THR A 66 -0.97 -18.84 26.17
CA THR A 66 -0.47 -17.52 25.82
C THR A 66 -0.58 -17.31 24.31
N LEU A 67 -0.88 -16.07 23.97
CA LEU A 67 -0.93 -15.57 22.62
C LEU A 67 0.04 -14.41 22.52
N ARG A 68 1.06 -14.54 21.69
CA ARG A 68 2.07 -13.50 21.47
C ARG A 68 1.93 -12.92 20.07
N LEU A 69 2.02 -11.61 19.96
CA LEU A 69 2.11 -10.91 18.69
C LEU A 69 3.56 -10.45 18.48
N GLU A 70 4.17 -10.93 17.41
CA GLU A 70 5.52 -10.55 17.01
C GLU A 70 5.43 -9.56 15.84
N PRO A 71 5.77 -8.27 16.04
CA PRO A 71 5.63 -7.28 15.01
C PRO A 71 6.62 -7.52 13.87
N LYS A 72 6.24 -7.14 12.65
CA LYS A 72 7.10 -7.18 11.48
C LYS A 72 7.54 -5.77 11.08
N GLN A 73 8.65 -5.75 10.36
CA GLN A 73 9.16 -4.56 9.71
C GLN A 73 9.64 -4.97 8.32
N GLY A 74 9.55 -4.06 7.37
CA GLY A 74 10.02 -4.27 6.01
C GLY A 74 10.60 -3.01 5.42
N ARG A 75 11.35 -3.21 4.34
CA ARG A 75 11.99 -2.14 3.58
C ARG A 75 11.57 -2.23 2.14
N ASP A 76 11.66 -1.09 1.48
CA ASP A 76 11.58 -0.95 0.03
C ASP A 76 10.31 -1.55 -0.58
N PHE A 77 9.15 -1.34 0.08
CA PHE A 77 7.91 -1.63 -0.63
C PHE A 77 7.68 -0.54 -1.66
N LEU A 78 7.56 -0.97 -2.91
CA LEU A 78 7.52 -0.08 -4.06
C LEU A 78 6.09 0.41 -4.26
N VAL A 79 5.96 1.72 -4.38
CA VAL A 79 4.79 2.30 -5.03
C VAL A 79 5.03 2.10 -6.52
N ASP A 80 4.46 1.03 -7.07
CA ASP A 80 4.45 0.79 -8.51
C ASP A 80 3.05 1.10 -9.02
N GLU A 81 2.95 1.95 -10.05
CA GLU A 81 1.68 2.24 -10.71
C GLU A 81 1.06 0.99 -11.33
N GLU A 82 1.87 -0.03 -11.67
CA GLU A 82 1.37 -1.30 -12.21
C GLU A 82 0.88 -2.27 -11.12
N ALA A 83 1.30 -2.07 -9.86
CA ALA A 83 0.88 -2.87 -8.71
C ALA A 83 0.51 -1.95 -7.53
N PRO A 84 -0.69 -1.31 -7.57
CA PRO A 84 -1.08 -0.30 -6.58
C PRO A 84 -1.25 -0.87 -5.16
N PHE A 85 -1.20 -2.20 -5.02
CA PHE A 85 -1.41 -2.90 -3.76
C PHE A 85 -0.14 -3.62 -3.31
N ASN A 86 0.37 -3.21 -2.15
CA ASN A 86 1.41 -3.95 -1.45
C ASN A 86 0.80 -4.75 -0.30
N ASN A 87 1.07 -6.06 -0.28
CA ASN A 87 0.72 -6.90 0.86
C ASN A 87 1.84 -6.80 1.90
N LEU A 88 1.56 -6.15 3.02
CA LEU A 88 2.52 -5.96 4.10
C LEU A 88 2.25 -6.99 5.20
N PRO A 89 3.20 -7.89 5.52
CA PRO A 89 3.11 -8.71 6.71
C PRO A 89 3.22 -7.80 7.94
N LEU A 90 2.20 -7.80 8.79
CA LEU A 90 2.11 -6.91 9.94
C LEU A 90 2.70 -7.52 11.20
N ALA A 91 2.28 -8.75 11.50
CA ALA A 91 2.70 -9.44 12.71
C ALA A 91 2.61 -10.95 12.51
N THR A 92 3.37 -11.69 13.32
CA THR A 92 3.20 -13.13 13.50
C THR A 92 2.49 -13.39 14.83
N LEU A 93 1.35 -14.06 14.77
CA LEU A 93 0.70 -14.66 15.91
C LEU A 93 1.50 -15.89 16.35
N VAL A 94 1.90 -15.97 17.60
CA VAL A 94 2.51 -17.16 18.20
C VAL A 94 1.56 -17.64 19.28
N PHE A 95 1.00 -18.83 19.08
CA PHE A 95 0.09 -19.45 20.03
C PHE A 95 0.77 -20.59 20.76
N GLU A 96 0.78 -20.52 22.10
CA GLU A 96 1.33 -21.55 22.98
C GLU A 96 0.25 -22.02 23.95
N LYS A 97 0.04 -23.34 24.00
CA LYS A 97 -0.87 -24.00 24.95
C LYS A 97 -0.17 -25.22 25.53
N THR A 98 -0.19 -25.34 26.85
CA THR A 98 0.53 -26.38 27.60
C THR A 98 -0.39 -27.44 28.22
N SER A 99 -1.70 -27.21 28.24
CA SER A 99 -2.66 -28.11 28.86
C SER A 99 -3.65 -28.71 27.88
N LEU A 100 -4.11 -29.92 28.22
CA LEU A 100 -5.12 -30.64 27.46
C LEU A 100 -6.47 -29.94 27.51
N GLY A 101 -7.26 -30.13 26.45
CA GLY A 101 -8.63 -29.67 26.36
C GLY A 101 -8.82 -28.48 25.41
N ARG A 102 -10.10 -28.13 25.24
CA ARG A 102 -10.54 -27.03 24.40
C ARG A 102 -10.56 -25.72 25.17
N GLU A 103 -10.11 -24.67 24.53
CA GLU A 103 -10.14 -23.31 25.04
C GLU A 103 -10.72 -22.36 24.00
N ILE A 104 -11.56 -21.46 24.47
CA ILE A 104 -12.16 -20.41 23.64
C ILE A 104 -11.24 -19.20 23.73
N ILE A 105 -10.86 -18.70 22.56
CA ILE A 105 -10.00 -17.54 22.42
C ILE A 105 -10.89 -16.40 21.94
N ASP A 106 -10.77 -15.26 22.60
CA ASP A 106 -11.44 -14.02 22.23
C ASP A 106 -10.62 -12.84 22.75
N VAL A 107 -9.78 -12.29 21.86
CA VAL A 107 -8.78 -11.30 22.23
C VAL A 107 -8.81 -10.15 21.23
N THR A 108 -8.97 -8.94 21.74
CA THR A 108 -8.84 -7.71 20.95
C THR A 108 -7.40 -7.23 20.98
N TYR A 109 -6.87 -6.90 19.80
CA TYR A 109 -5.52 -6.37 19.66
C TYR A 109 -5.48 -5.00 19.01
N GLN A 110 -4.40 -4.29 19.28
CA GLN A 110 -4.09 -3.00 18.67
C GLN A 110 -2.62 -2.97 18.26
N MET A 111 -2.33 -2.46 17.07
CA MET A 111 -0.98 -2.23 16.57
C MET A 111 -0.91 -0.91 15.82
N ASP A 112 0.25 -0.25 15.87
CA ASP A 112 0.53 0.96 15.12
C ASP A 112 1.44 0.62 13.94
N LEU A 113 0.93 0.78 12.71
CA LEU A 113 1.74 0.73 11.50
C LEU A 113 2.36 2.10 11.26
N ARG A 114 3.69 2.15 11.23
CA ARG A 114 4.48 3.34 10.91
C ARG A 114 5.06 3.19 9.53
N ILE A 115 4.91 4.22 8.71
CA ILE A 115 5.50 4.29 7.38
C ILE A 115 6.38 5.51 7.30
N THR A 116 7.57 5.31 6.76
CA THR A 116 8.56 6.36 6.59
C THR A 116 9.06 6.38 5.16
N ASN A 117 9.30 7.58 4.66
CA ASN A 117 10.08 7.77 3.45
C ASN A 117 11.55 8.00 3.87
N PRO A 118 12.49 7.11 3.52
CA PRO A 118 13.91 7.31 3.87
C PRO A 118 14.52 8.56 3.23
N GLN A 119 13.91 9.11 2.19
CA GLN A 119 14.31 10.37 1.54
C GLN A 119 13.70 11.61 2.20
N ASP A 120 12.66 11.45 3.04
CA ASP A 120 11.99 12.52 3.77
C ASP A 120 11.86 12.14 5.26
N SER A 121 12.91 12.45 6.01
CA SER A 121 13.02 12.09 7.44
C SER A 121 12.07 12.86 8.35
N GLY A 122 11.30 13.83 7.83
CA GLY A 122 10.39 14.65 8.62
C GLY A 122 8.98 14.09 8.76
N ASN A 123 8.54 13.23 7.83
CA ASN A 123 7.16 12.77 7.75
C ASN A 123 7.04 11.27 8.05
N VAL A 124 6.34 10.94 9.13
CA VAL A 124 6.00 9.57 9.50
C VAL A 124 4.48 9.43 9.50
N GLY A 125 3.96 8.58 8.61
CA GLY A 125 2.56 8.19 8.66
C GLY A 125 2.36 7.14 9.74
N VAL A 126 1.41 7.37 10.65
CA VAL A 126 1.10 6.43 11.73
C VAL A 126 -0.37 6.05 11.64
N PHE A 127 -0.63 4.75 11.56
CA PHE A 127 -1.96 4.17 11.43
C PHE A 127 -2.19 3.14 12.52
N THR A 128 -3.18 3.39 13.36
CA THR A 128 -3.59 2.43 14.38
C THR A 128 -4.57 1.44 13.77
N ILE A 129 -4.22 0.16 13.83
CA ILE A 129 -5.03 -0.98 13.41
C ILE A 129 -5.57 -1.63 14.67
N THR A 130 -6.88 -1.82 14.72
CA THR A 130 -7.57 -2.57 15.77
C THR A 130 -8.25 -3.77 15.14
N GLY A 131 -8.05 -4.94 15.74
CA GLY A 131 -8.66 -6.18 15.30
C GLY A 131 -8.95 -7.10 16.48
N ARG A 132 -9.51 -8.26 16.17
CA ARG A 132 -9.91 -9.26 17.14
C ARG A 132 -9.59 -10.65 16.62
N VAL A 133 -8.87 -11.42 17.42
CA VAL A 133 -8.64 -12.85 17.18
C VAL A 133 -9.61 -13.63 18.04
N PHE A 134 -10.41 -14.48 17.43
CA PHE A 134 -11.36 -15.32 18.16
C PHE A 134 -11.48 -16.71 17.56
N GLY A 135 -11.83 -17.69 18.36
CA GLY A 135 -11.98 -19.06 17.91
C GLY A 135 -11.71 -20.09 18.99
N ASN A 136 -11.21 -21.25 18.58
CA ASN A 136 -10.97 -22.38 19.48
C ASN A 136 -9.56 -22.95 19.29
N ALA A 137 -8.91 -23.25 20.40
CA ALA A 137 -7.72 -24.08 20.44
C ALA A 137 -8.02 -25.38 21.18
N ASP A 138 -7.60 -26.51 20.63
CA ASP A 138 -7.74 -27.84 21.23
C ASP A 138 -6.39 -28.53 21.25
N LEU A 139 -5.96 -28.96 22.44
CA LEU A 139 -4.80 -29.84 22.62
C LEU A 139 -5.32 -31.17 23.16
N ARG A 140 -5.16 -32.23 22.37
CA ARG A 140 -5.66 -33.57 22.69
C ARG A 140 -4.59 -34.40 23.38
N ALA A 141 -5.03 -35.45 24.08
CA ALA A 141 -4.16 -36.34 24.86
C ALA A 141 -3.15 -37.12 24.00
N ASP A 142 -3.44 -37.29 22.71
CA ASP A 142 -2.54 -37.87 21.70
C ASP A 142 -1.47 -36.88 21.21
N GLY A 143 -1.44 -35.65 21.75
CA GLY A 143 -0.56 -34.57 21.33
C GLY A 143 -1.04 -33.81 20.10
N THR A 144 -2.19 -34.19 19.52
CA THR A 144 -2.77 -33.50 18.37
C THR A 144 -3.22 -32.09 18.77
N ARG A 145 -2.79 -31.11 17.99
CA ARG A 145 -3.14 -29.69 18.15
C ARG A 145 -4.10 -29.29 17.03
N ARG A 146 -5.23 -28.70 17.40
CA ARG A 146 -6.15 -28.07 16.45
C ARG A 146 -6.35 -26.61 16.84
N LEU A 147 -6.24 -25.74 15.87
CA LEU A 147 -6.40 -24.30 16.05
C LEU A 147 -7.32 -23.78 14.96
N ASP A 148 -8.53 -23.42 15.37
CA ASP A 148 -9.54 -22.82 14.51
C ASP A 148 -9.71 -21.38 14.98
N LEU A 149 -8.83 -20.51 14.52
CA LEU A 149 -8.82 -19.08 14.85
C LEU A 149 -9.20 -18.25 13.63
N ASN A 150 -10.01 -17.23 13.88
CA ASN A 150 -10.41 -16.23 12.92
C ASN A 150 -9.81 -14.88 13.30
N ASN A 151 -9.57 -14.06 12.28
CA ASN A 151 -9.34 -12.64 12.46
C ASN A 151 -10.59 -11.86 12.08
N GLU A 152 -10.92 -10.87 12.88
CA GLU A 152 -11.85 -9.81 12.50
C GLU A 152 -11.12 -8.48 12.55
N PHE A 153 -11.11 -7.78 11.42
CA PHE A 153 -10.67 -6.39 11.38
C PHE A 153 -11.80 -5.50 11.90
N LEU A 154 -11.49 -4.65 12.89
CA LEU A 154 -12.47 -3.78 13.52
C LEU A 154 -12.36 -2.34 13.01
N SER A 155 -11.15 -1.78 12.99
CA SER A 155 -10.95 -0.40 12.55
C SER A 155 -9.51 -0.08 12.17
N LEU A 156 -9.35 0.92 11.31
CA LEU A 156 -8.10 1.59 11.01
C LEU A 156 -8.30 3.09 11.22
N SER A 157 -7.41 3.72 11.99
CA SER A 157 -7.45 5.15 12.26
C SER A 157 -6.07 5.79 12.08
N PRO A 158 -5.92 6.82 11.22
CA PRO A 158 -4.67 7.58 11.13
C PRO A 158 -4.47 8.43 12.38
N ARG A 159 -3.26 8.38 12.98
CA ARG A 159 -2.83 9.23 14.11
C ARG A 159 -1.81 10.29 13.72
N GLY A 160 -1.41 10.31 12.45
CA GLY A 160 -0.43 11.25 11.89
C GLY A 160 -0.82 11.70 10.48
N PRO A 161 0.11 12.36 9.76
CA PRO A 161 -0.12 12.75 8.37
C PRO A 161 -0.36 11.50 7.51
N VAL A 162 -1.42 11.57 6.68
CA VAL A 162 -1.76 10.52 5.71
C VAL A 162 -0.92 10.65 4.43
N ALA A 163 -0.38 11.86 4.21
CA ALA A 163 0.59 12.14 3.17
C ALA A 163 2.01 11.95 3.71
N ILE A 164 2.83 11.18 3.01
CA ILE A 164 4.24 10.94 3.35
C ILE A 164 5.04 11.31 2.10
N GLY A 165 5.73 12.45 2.13
CA GLY A 165 6.27 13.05 0.91
C GLY A 165 5.14 13.46 -0.06
N PRO A 166 5.26 13.19 -1.37
CA PRO A 166 4.23 13.52 -2.35
C PRO A 166 3.04 12.54 -2.37
N ASP A 167 3.16 11.39 -1.69
CA ASP A 167 2.21 10.29 -1.82
C ASP A 167 1.19 10.25 -0.69
N PHE A 168 -0.05 9.91 -1.02
CA PHE A 168 -1.14 9.71 -0.06
C PHE A 168 -1.41 8.23 0.14
N PHE A 169 -1.51 7.82 1.39
CA PHE A 169 -1.67 6.41 1.74
C PHE A 169 -3.10 6.10 2.14
N SER A 170 -3.63 5.01 1.59
CA SER A 170 -4.90 4.40 2.02
C SER A 170 -4.64 2.94 2.37
N PHE A 171 -5.34 2.41 3.37
CA PHE A 171 -5.11 1.06 3.85
C PHE A 171 -6.41 0.29 3.83
N ASP A 172 -6.31 -0.96 3.43
CA ASP A 172 -7.37 -1.93 3.56
C ASP A 172 -6.80 -3.22 4.17
N MET A 173 -7.60 -3.91 4.99
CA MET A 173 -7.22 -5.21 5.50
C MET A 173 -7.88 -6.25 4.60
N ASP A 174 -7.07 -6.98 3.82
CA ASP A 174 -7.59 -8.10 3.05
C ASP A 174 -7.98 -9.24 3.99
N LEU A 175 -9.27 -9.28 4.35
CA LEU A 175 -9.86 -10.30 5.21
C LEU A 175 -9.62 -11.73 4.69
N ASN A 176 -9.41 -11.91 3.39
CA ASN A 176 -9.15 -13.23 2.80
C ASN A 176 -7.71 -13.71 3.01
N GLN A 177 -6.79 -12.81 3.35
CA GLN A 177 -5.37 -13.11 3.63
C GLN A 177 -4.96 -12.78 5.07
N ALA A 178 -5.92 -12.38 5.91
CA ALA A 178 -5.67 -11.81 7.22
C ALA A 178 -5.11 -12.81 8.24
N LEU A 179 -5.23 -14.12 8.00
CA LEU A 179 -4.63 -15.15 8.84
C LEU A 179 -4.31 -16.43 8.06
N GLN A 180 -3.02 -16.65 7.78
CA GLN A 180 -2.52 -17.94 7.31
C GLN A 180 -1.68 -18.59 8.40
N PHE A 181 -2.11 -19.76 8.86
CA PHE A 181 -1.36 -20.55 9.83
C PHE A 181 -0.35 -21.44 9.14
N SER A 182 0.91 -21.34 9.56
CA SER A 182 1.95 -22.31 9.26
C SER A 182 2.51 -22.80 10.59
N GLY A 183 2.55 -24.12 10.78
CA GLY A 183 3.10 -24.75 11.97
C GLY A 183 4.45 -25.39 11.63
N PRO A 184 5.43 -25.38 12.55
CA PRO A 184 6.65 -26.13 12.33
C PRO A 184 6.30 -27.63 12.35
N GLY A 185 6.78 -28.36 11.35
CA GLY A 185 7.08 -29.77 11.57
C GLY A 185 8.08 -29.83 12.73
N PHE A 186 7.63 -30.31 13.89
CA PHE A 186 8.44 -30.65 15.07
C PHE A 186 8.92 -29.50 16.00
N GLY A 187 8.04 -28.57 16.45
CA GLY A 187 8.35 -27.62 17.54
C GLY A 187 7.14 -27.11 18.34
N PRO A 188 7.32 -26.53 19.55
CA PRO A 188 6.23 -25.94 20.32
C PRO A 188 5.77 -24.61 19.72
N GLY A 189 4.49 -24.55 19.32
CA GLY A 189 3.78 -23.33 18.93
C GLY A 189 3.14 -23.43 17.55
N LEU A 190 1.96 -22.85 17.37
CA LEU A 190 1.37 -22.62 16.05
C LEU A 190 1.56 -21.15 15.69
N THR A 191 2.04 -20.87 14.48
CA THR A 191 2.27 -19.50 14.02
C THR A 191 1.27 -19.09 12.95
N GLY A 192 0.75 -17.86 13.04
CA GLY A 192 -0.16 -17.27 12.05
C GLY A 192 0.40 -15.94 11.53
N LEU A 193 0.26 -15.66 10.23
CA LEU A 193 0.70 -14.38 9.65
C LEU A 193 -0.48 -13.42 9.46
N PHE A 194 -0.38 -12.22 10.02
CA PHE A 194 -1.28 -11.10 9.71
C PHE A 194 -0.74 -10.33 8.52
N THR A 195 -1.62 -10.06 7.55
CA THR A 195 -1.28 -9.29 6.34
C THR A 195 -2.27 -8.15 6.17
N ALA A 196 -1.77 -6.96 5.83
CA ALA A 196 -2.61 -5.85 5.36
C ALA A 196 -2.27 -5.50 3.92
N ARG A 197 -3.26 -4.95 3.21
CA ARG A 197 -3.11 -4.44 1.85
C ARG A 197 -3.00 -2.92 1.90
N VAL A 198 -1.88 -2.40 1.44
CA VAL A 198 -1.63 -0.96 1.39
C VAL A 198 -1.81 -0.49 -0.03
N ASN A 199 -2.63 0.54 -0.21
CA ASN A 199 -2.86 1.21 -1.47
C ASN A 199 -2.29 2.62 -1.42
N VAL A 200 -1.38 2.92 -2.34
CA VAL A 200 -0.74 4.23 -2.40
C VAL A 200 -1.27 4.99 -3.60
N VAL A 201 -1.78 6.19 -3.34
CA VAL A 201 -2.29 7.08 -4.37
C VAL A 201 -1.25 8.19 -4.59
N PRO A 202 -0.51 8.17 -5.70
CA PRO A 202 0.42 9.25 -6.01
C PRO A 202 -0.39 10.52 -6.29
N ILE A 203 -0.03 11.63 -5.65
CA ILE A 203 -0.57 12.93 -6.03
C ILE A 203 0.33 13.54 -7.09
N PRO A 204 -0.21 13.91 -8.27
CA PRO A 204 0.56 14.66 -9.25
C PRO A 204 1.07 15.94 -8.60
N GLU A 205 2.39 16.14 -8.61
CA GLU A 205 2.98 17.34 -8.04
C GLU A 205 2.28 18.60 -8.60
N PRO A 206 2.03 19.63 -7.78
CA PRO A 206 1.38 20.86 -8.25
C PRO A 206 2.08 21.47 -9.47
N ALA A 207 3.41 21.30 -9.56
CA ALA A 207 4.20 21.70 -10.71
C ALA A 207 3.84 20.91 -11.98
N SER A 208 3.60 19.61 -11.88
CA SER A 208 3.17 18.76 -13.00
C SER A 208 1.78 19.12 -13.50
N LEU A 209 0.85 19.42 -12.58
CA LEU A 209 -0.48 19.95 -12.94
C LEU A 209 -0.38 21.32 -13.60
N ALA A 210 0.45 22.22 -13.06
CA ALA A 210 0.69 23.54 -13.63
C ALA A 210 1.33 23.44 -15.02
N MET A 211 2.29 22.54 -15.22
CA MET A 211 2.93 22.30 -16.50
C MET A 211 1.99 21.66 -17.52
N MET A 212 1.10 20.76 -17.10
CA MET A 212 0.02 20.27 -17.95
C MET A 212 -0.94 21.39 -18.37
N ALA A 213 -1.35 22.24 -17.42
CA ALA A 213 -2.23 23.36 -17.71
C ALA A 213 -1.57 24.38 -18.66
N LEU A 214 -0.31 24.73 -18.41
CA LEU A 214 0.47 25.64 -19.26
C LEU A 214 0.72 25.04 -20.65
N GLY A 215 1.04 23.75 -20.73
CA GLY A 215 1.16 23.02 -21.99
C GLY A 215 -0.14 23.04 -22.80
N GLY A 216 -1.28 22.75 -22.14
CA GLY A 216 -2.60 22.81 -22.76
C GLY A 216 -2.97 24.20 -23.28
N LEU A 217 -2.71 25.25 -22.49
CA LEU A 217 -2.91 26.64 -22.89
C LEU A 217 -2.02 27.04 -24.07
N GLY A 218 -0.76 26.60 -24.08
CA GLY A 218 0.18 26.84 -25.18
C GLY A 218 -0.31 26.24 -26.51
N VAL A 219 -0.77 25.00 -26.48
CA VAL A 219 -1.35 24.31 -27.65
C VAL A 219 -2.62 25.02 -28.13
N ALA A 220 -3.53 25.36 -27.21
CA ALA A 220 -4.77 26.06 -27.54
C ALA A 220 -4.51 27.44 -28.19
N TRP A 221 -3.51 28.18 -27.68
CA TRP A 221 -3.14 29.48 -28.22
C TRP A 221 -2.56 29.39 -29.64
N VAL A 222 -1.67 28.42 -29.90
CA VAL A 222 -1.12 28.18 -31.25
C VAL A 222 -2.24 27.75 -32.22
N ALA A 223 -3.16 26.89 -31.79
CA ALA A 223 -4.31 26.49 -32.60
C ALA A 223 -5.22 27.68 -32.94
N ARG A 224 -5.51 28.54 -31.96
CA ARG A 224 -6.33 29.75 -32.14
C ARG A 224 -5.69 30.72 -33.13
N ARG A 225 -4.39 31.00 -33.03
CA ARG A 225 -3.67 31.89 -33.97
C ARG A 225 -3.75 31.37 -35.41
N ARG A 226 -3.66 30.05 -35.61
CA ARG A 226 -3.76 29.44 -36.94
C ARG A 226 -5.17 29.47 -37.52
N ALA A 227 -6.19 29.25 -36.69
CA ALA A 227 -7.59 29.37 -37.12
C ALA A 227 -7.92 30.79 -37.58
N LEU A 228 -7.37 31.81 -36.90
CA LEU A 228 -7.51 33.21 -37.31
C LEU A 228 -6.76 33.51 -38.62
N ALA A 229 -5.54 33.01 -38.79
CA ALA A 229 -4.77 33.21 -40.02
C ALA A 229 -5.44 32.61 -41.28
N ARG A 230 -6.19 31.51 -41.14
CA ARG A 230 -6.95 30.87 -42.24
C ARG A 230 -8.25 31.59 -42.61
N ARG A 231 -8.73 32.54 -41.79
CA ARG A 231 -9.95 33.31 -42.10
C ARG A 231 -9.67 34.59 -42.87
N VAL A 232 -8.41 34.98 -42.99
CA VAL A 232 -7.98 36.27 -43.56
C VAL A 232 -7.30 36.09 -44.94
N GLY A 233 -7.15 34.85 -45.42
CA GLY A 233 -6.70 34.54 -46.77
C GLY A 233 -7.70 33.63 -47.47
#